data_AF-A0A820HSQ2-F1
#
_entry.id   AF-A0A820HSQ2-F1
#
_cell.length_a   1.000
_cell.length_b   1.000
_cell.length_c   1.000
_cell.angle_alpha   90.00
_cell.angle_beta   90.00
_cell.angle_gamma   90.00
#
_symmetry.space_group_name_H-M   'P 1'
#
loop_
_entity.id
_entity.type
_entity.pdbx_description
1 polymer ?
#
loop_
_entity_poly.entity_id
_entity_poly.type
_entity_poly.pdbx_seq_one_letter_code
_entity_poly.pdbx_strand_id
1 'polypeptide(L)'
;MHCSKEGVAGNGALMRLAPVPLFFYQHPKVAVDYSGISGQITHGDKKAYDACRYYGALIVAAVRGEDKNKLISNTFYDDHRGWFGDKTLHPEIMAIAQGSYKKKGGYQDGIRGKGYIVNALEAALWAFWSDGDSFETGALKAVNLGDDTDTTAAIYGQLAGAH
;
A
#
# COMPACT_ATOMS: atom_id res chain seq x y z
N MET A 1 25.45 7.05 -3.70
CA MET A 1 24.98 7.25 -2.31
C MET A 1 24.14 6.04 -1.94
N HIS A 2 24.74 4.98 -1.41
CA HIS A 2 24.04 3.74 -1.04
C HIS A 2 24.02 3.65 0.48
N CYS A 3 22.88 3.98 1.08
CA CYS A 3 22.73 3.99 2.53
C CYS A 3 21.59 3.02 2.93
N SER A 4 21.78 1.72 2.75
CA SER A 4 21.16 0.66 3.57
C SER A 4 21.60 -0.72 3.08
N LYS A 5 21.84 -1.66 4.01
CA LYS A 5 22.06 -3.08 3.71
C LYS A 5 20.80 -3.69 3.07
N GLU A 6 20.95 -4.71 2.23
CA GLU A 6 19.84 -5.57 1.79
C GLU A 6 19.07 -6.08 3.03
N GLY A 7 17.76 -5.86 3.07
CA GLY A 7 16.90 -6.22 4.20
C GLY A 7 16.44 -5.07 5.11
N VAL A 8 16.82 -3.80 4.83
CA VAL A 8 16.35 -2.61 5.58
C VAL A 8 15.40 -1.75 4.74
N ALA A 9 14.48 -2.37 3.99
CA ALA A 9 13.48 -1.63 3.23
C ALA A 9 12.45 -1.00 4.18
N GLY A 10 12.78 0.20 4.68
CA GLY A 10 11.94 0.98 5.58
C GLY A 10 10.58 1.30 4.94
N ASN A 11 9.51 1.18 5.71
CA ASN A 11 8.15 1.58 5.33
C ASN A 11 7.98 3.10 5.10
N GLY A 12 9.05 3.88 5.32
CA GLY A 12 9.01 5.33 5.27
C GLY A 12 8.65 5.95 3.92
N ALA A 13 8.72 5.19 2.83
CA ALA A 13 8.22 5.61 1.53
C ALA A 13 6.68 5.63 1.48
N LEU A 14 6.01 4.65 2.11
CA LEU A 14 4.55 4.55 2.09
C LEU A 14 3.87 5.56 3.03
N MET A 15 4.47 5.87 4.19
CA MET A 15 3.87 6.78 5.18
C MET A 15 3.64 8.21 4.65
N ARG A 16 4.30 8.59 3.55
CA ARG A 16 4.26 9.93 2.95
C ARG A 16 3.86 9.92 1.47
N LEU A 17 3.25 8.83 0.99
CA LEU A 17 3.08 8.63 -0.45
C LEU A 17 1.98 9.53 -1.04
N ALA A 18 0.85 9.71 -0.32
CA ALA A 18 -0.39 10.29 -0.82
C ALA A 18 -0.29 11.56 -1.67
N PRO A 19 0.60 12.55 -1.38
CA PRO A 19 0.70 13.73 -2.23
C PRO A 19 0.98 13.44 -3.71
N VAL A 20 1.74 12.37 -4.02
CA VAL A 20 2.10 12.02 -5.41
C VAL A 20 0.88 11.51 -6.22
N PRO A 21 0.18 10.43 -5.81
CA PRO A 21 -1.00 9.97 -6.53
C PRO A 21 -2.14 10.99 -6.53
N LEU A 22 -2.29 11.80 -5.47
CA LEU A 22 -3.29 12.87 -5.42
C LEU A 22 -3.02 13.96 -6.46
N PHE A 23 -1.76 14.37 -6.64
CA PHE A 23 -1.41 15.39 -7.63
C PHE A 23 -1.64 14.90 -9.07
N PHE A 24 -1.35 13.62 -9.35
CA PHE A 24 -1.41 13.04 -10.69
C PHE A 24 -2.67 12.19 -10.96
N TYR A 25 -3.71 12.26 -10.14
CA TYR A 25 -4.87 11.34 -10.20
C TYR A 25 -5.61 11.30 -11.56
N GLN A 26 -5.54 12.38 -12.34
CA GLN A 26 -6.09 12.45 -13.70
C GLN A 26 -5.27 11.69 -14.74
N HIS A 27 -4.02 11.33 -14.40
CA HIS A 27 -3.07 10.60 -15.24
C HIS A 27 -2.54 9.35 -14.51
N PRO A 28 -3.34 8.27 -14.39
CA PRO A 28 -3.02 7.13 -13.52
C PRO A 28 -1.66 6.48 -13.76
N LYS A 29 -1.25 6.33 -15.03
CA LYS A 29 0.08 5.80 -15.37
C LYS A 29 1.21 6.67 -14.82
N VAL A 30 1.07 7.99 -14.95
CA VAL A 30 2.03 8.97 -14.40
C VAL A 30 2.02 8.90 -12.88
N ALA A 31 0.84 8.90 -12.25
CA ALA A 31 0.71 8.78 -10.80
C ALA A 31 1.39 7.52 -10.25
N VAL A 32 1.18 6.36 -10.88
CA VAL A 32 1.80 5.10 -10.48
C VAL A 32 3.32 5.16 -10.65
N ASP A 33 3.81 5.60 -11.80
CA ASP A 33 5.26 5.66 -12.07
C ASP A 33 5.97 6.61 -11.10
N TYR A 34 5.43 7.83 -10.87
CA TYR A 34 6.00 8.79 -9.93
C TYR A 34 5.88 8.32 -8.47
N SER A 35 4.84 7.57 -8.12
CA SER A 35 4.73 6.94 -6.79
C SER A 35 5.88 5.96 -6.56
N GLY A 36 6.20 5.15 -7.56
CA GLY A 36 7.38 4.27 -7.52
C GLY A 36 8.69 5.04 -7.37
N ILE A 37 8.90 6.06 -8.20
CA ILE A 37 10.11 6.89 -8.18
C ILE A 37 10.31 7.55 -6.81
N SER A 38 9.24 8.08 -6.22
CA SER A 38 9.28 8.70 -4.88
C SER A 38 9.75 7.71 -3.80
N GLY A 39 9.33 6.45 -3.89
CA GLY A 39 9.76 5.39 -2.96
C GLY A 39 11.19 4.89 -3.17
N GLN A 40 11.78 5.10 -4.36
CA GLN A 40 13.11 4.62 -4.71
C GLN A 40 14.25 5.46 -4.10
N ILE A 41 13.96 6.70 -3.71
CA ILE A 41 14.98 7.68 -3.28
C ILE A 41 15.64 7.29 -1.95
N THR A 42 14.94 6.56 -1.08
CA THR A 42 15.44 6.27 0.28
C THR A 42 15.89 4.83 0.52
N HIS A 43 15.47 3.83 -0.30
CA HIS A 43 15.86 2.42 -0.13
C HIS A 43 15.95 1.68 -1.47
N GLY A 44 17.09 1.08 -1.75
CA GLY A 44 17.44 0.47 -3.04
C GLY A 44 16.91 -0.95 -3.26
N ASP A 45 15.65 -1.26 -2.96
CA ASP A 45 15.11 -2.58 -3.27
C ASP A 45 13.78 -2.46 -4.01
N LYS A 46 13.66 -3.19 -5.11
CA LYS A 46 12.53 -3.21 -6.05
C LYS A 46 11.17 -3.28 -5.36
N LYS A 47 11.12 -3.88 -4.17
CA LYS A 47 9.96 -3.97 -3.29
C LYS A 47 9.40 -2.61 -2.88
N ALA A 48 10.26 -1.65 -2.52
CA ALA A 48 9.80 -0.33 -2.11
C ALA A 48 9.21 0.46 -3.28
N TYR A 49 9.86 0.38 -4.44
CA TYR A 49 9.36 0.93 -5.70
C TYR A 49 8.00 0.34 -6.06
N ASP A 50 7.87 -0.99 -6.05
CA ASP A 50 6.63 -1.67 -6.42
C ASP A 50 5.51 -1.53 -5.38
N ALA A 51 5.85 -1.49 -4.08
CA ALA A 51 4.89 -1.20 -3.02
C ALA A 51 4.27 0.19 -3.20
N CYS A 52 5.09 1.21 -3.49
CA CYS A 52 4.59 2.56 -3.73
C CYS A 52 3.81 2.66 -5.03
N ARG A 53 4.18 1.93 -6.09
CA ARG A 53 3.37 1.85 -7.32
C ARG A 53 2.00 1.28 -7.07
N TYR A 54 1.94 0.13 -6.40
CA TYR A 54 0.69 -0.54 -6.10
C TYR A 54 -0.20 0.30 -5.19
N TYR A 55 0.37 0.83 -4.11
CA TYR A 55 -0.37 1.66 -3.17
C TYR A 55 -0.82 3.00 -3.78
N GLY A 56 0.01 3.61 -4.64
CA GLY A 56 -0.37 4.78 -5.42
C GLY A 56 -1.52 4.51 -6.39
N ALA A 57 -1.56 3.34 -7.03
CA ALA A 57 -2.69 2.93 -7.88
C ALA A 57 -3.99 2.84 -7.08
N LEU A 58 -3.95 2.26 -5.87
CA LEU A 58 -5.12 2.18 -4.99
C LEU A 58 -5.65 3.57 -4.61
N ILE A 59 -4.75 4.52 -4.27
CA ILE A 59 -5.16 5.90 -3.94
C ILE A 59 -5.78 6.58 -5.18
N VAL A 60 -5.17 6.44 -6.36
CA VAL A 60 -5.71 7.02 -7.60
C VAL A 60 -7.11 6.47 -7.88
N ALA A 61 -7.30 5.16 -7.75
CA ALA A 61 -8.59 4.51 -7.94
C ALA A 61 -9.64 5.00 -6.94
N ALA A 62 -9.29 5.08 -5.65
CA ALA A 62 -10.16 5.58 -4.59
C ALA A 62 -10.62 7.02 -4.88
N VAL A 63 -9.69 7.93 -5.19
CA VAL A 63 -10.00 9.34 -5.54
C VAL A 63 -10.87 9.46 -6.77
N ARG A 64 -10.80 8.48 -7.69
CA ARG A 64 -11.63 8.42 -8.90
C ARG A 64 -13.01 7.78 -8.64
N GLY A 65 -13.35 7.48 -7.39
CA GLY A 65 -14.64 6.96 -6.97
C GLY A 65 -14.82 5.46 -7.20
N GLU A 66 -13.73 4.70 -7.27
CA GLU A 66 -13.82 3.25 -7.37
C GLU A 66 -14.24 2.63 -6.03
N ASP A 67 -15.25 1.75 -6.06
CA ASP A 67 -15.76 1.06 -4.88
C ASP A 67 -14.67 0.24 -4.18
N LYS A 68 -14.69 0.23 -2.85
CA LYS A 68 -13.81 -0.59 -2.02
C LYS A 68 -13.71 -2.07 -2.45
N ASN A 69 -14.82 -2.69 -2.85
CA ASN A 69 -14.82 -4.08 -3.32
C ASN A 69 -13.93 -4.30 -4.56
N LYS A 70 -13.79 -3.28 -5.41
CA LYS A 70 -12.88 -3.32 -6.56
C LYS A 70 -11.45 -2.99 -6.12
N LEU A 71 -11.26 -2.00 -5.23
CA LEU A 71 -9.94 -1.66 -4.67
C LEU A 71 -9.25 -2.86 -4.01
N ILE A 72 -10.03 -3.66 -3.26
CA ILE A 72 -9.52 -4.85 -2.56
C ILE A 72 -9.69 -6.14 -3.38
N SER A 73 -10.11 -6.07 -4.64
CA SER A 73 -10.23 -7.25 -5.49
C SER A 73 -8.87 -7.91 -5.71
N ASN A 74 -8.84 -9.24 -5.76
CA ASN A 74 -7.61 -9.97 -6.11
C ASN A 74 -7.19 -9.75 -7.58
N THR A 75 -8.08 -9.15 -8.39
CA THR A 75 -7.83 -8.79 -9.80
C THR A 75 -7.47 -7.32 -9.99
N PHE A 76 -7.46 -6.50 -8.93
CA PHE A 76 -7.28 -5.04 -9.05
C PHE A 76 -6.04 -4.67 -9.89
N TYR A 77 -4.92 -5.37 -9.68
CA TYR A 77 -3.69 -5.15 -10.44
C TYR A 77 -3.85 -5.47 -11.93
N ASP A 78 -4.54 -6.57 -12.26
CA ASP A 78 -4.75 -7.00 -13.65
C ASP A 78 -5.75 -6.09 -14.37
N ASP A 79 -6.82 -5.70 -13.69
CA ASP A 79 -7.83 -4.76 -14.20
C ASP A 79 -7.21 -3.39 -14.51
N HIS A 80 -6.19 -3.00 -13.75
CA HIS A 80 -5.45 -1.74 -13.91
C HIS A 80 -4.06 -1.90 -14.54
N ARG A 81 -3.79 -3.03 -15.24
CA ARG A 81 -2.45 -3.36 -15.73
C ARG A 81 -1.82 -2.26 -16.58
N GLY A 82 -2.64 -1.52 -17.34
CA GLY A 82 -2.20 -0.39 -18.18
C GLY A 82 -1.53 0.76 -17.40
N TRP A 83 -1.85 0.94 -16.12
CA TRP A 83 -1.25 1.99 -15.27
C TRP A 83 0.18 1.65 -14.86
N PHE A 84 0.53 0.37 -14.86
CA PHE A 84 1.85 -0.11 -14.45
C PHE A 84 2.84 -0.25 -15.62
N GLY A 85 2.46 0.10 -16.85
CA GLY A 85 3.33 -0.01 -18.04
C GLY A 85 3.89 -1.43 -18.21
N ASP A 86 5.12 -1.59 -18.68
CA ASP A 86 5.68 -2.94 -18.93
C ASP A 86 6.28 -3.61 -17.69
N LYS A 87 6.35 -2.89 -16.56
CA LYS A 87 7.01 -3.37 -15.32
C LYS A 87 6.03 -4.11 -14.43
N THR A 88 6.30 -5.39 -14.19
CA THR A 88 5.59 -6.22 -13.20
C THR A 88 5.99 -5.87 -11.77
N LEU A 89 5.09 -6.14 -10.82
CA LEU A 89 5.36 -6.00 -9.39
C LEU A 89 6.30 -7.11 -8.89
N HIS A 90 7.09 -6.78 -7.87
CA HIS A 90 7.84 -7.74 -7.09
C HIS A 90 6.91 -8.85 -6.52
N PRO A 91 7.32 -10.14 -6.48
CA PRO A 91 6.47 -11.24 -6.04
C PRO A 91 5.77 -11.06 -4.69
N GLU A 92 6.47 -10.51 -3.68
CA GLU A 92 5.87 -10.22 -2.37
C GLU A 92 4.76 -9.15 -2.45
N ILE A 93 4.91 -8.14 -3.32
CA ILE A 93 3.87 -7.12 -3.53
C ILE A 93 2.72 -7.70 -4.36
N MET A 94 3.02 -8.59 -5.30
CA MET A 94 2.00 -9.32 -6.05
C MET A 94 1.16 -10.20 -5.13
N ALA A 95 1.75 -10.89 -4.16
CA ALA A 95 1.02 -11.67 -3.17
C ALA A 95 0.03 -10.81 -2.36
N ILE A 96 0.45 -9.59 -1.99
CA ILE A 96 -0.43 -8.60 -1.36
C ILE A 96 -1.55 -8.20 -2.32
N ALA A 97 -1.23 -7.86 -3.57
CA ALA A 97 -2.24 -7.50 -4.58
C ALA A 97 -3.28 -8.61 -4.82
N GLN A 98 -2.86 -9.87 -4.66
CA GLN A 98 -3.72 -11.05 -4.75
C GLN A 98 -4.42 -11.40 -3.43
N GLY A 99 -4.29 -10.57 -2.39
CA GLY A 99 -5.08 -10.65 -1.17
C GLY A 99 -4.43 -11.42 -0.01
N SER A 100 -3.10 -11.53 0.06
CA SER A 100 -2.42 -12.18 1.21
C SER A 100 -2.83 -11.58 2.56
N TYR A 101 -3.23 -10.31 2.59
CA TYR A 101 -3.72 -9.59 3.77
C TYR A 101 -5.13 -10.01 4.24
N LYS A 102 -5.91 -10.79 3.48
CA LYS A 102 -7.31 -11.13 3.81
C LYS A 102 -7.42 -12.23 4.86
N LYS A 103 -6.82 -12.00 6.02
CA LYS A 103 -6.75 -12.97 7.14
C LYS A 103 -7.62 -12.51 8.30
N LYS A 104 -8.64 -13.30 8.66
CA LYS A 104 -9.65 -12.91 9.67
C LYS A 104 -9.04 -12.65 11.05
N GLY A 105 -8.03 -13.43 11.45
CA GLY A 105 -7.36 -13.34 12.74
C GLY A 105 -6.28 -12.25 12.83
N GLY A 106 -5.99 -11.51 11.75
CA GLY A 106 -5.03 -10.41 11.75
C GLY A 106 -3.67 -10.82 12.32
N TYR A 107 -3.31 -10.27 13.48
CA TYR A 107 -2.08 -10.61 14.18
C TYR A 107 -1.93 -12.12 14.47
N GLN A 108 -3.02 -12.82 14.82
CA GLN A 108 -2.96 -14.26 15.08
C GLN A 108 -2.61 -15.07 13.82
N ASP A 109 -3.01 -14.58 12.65
CA ASP A 109 -2.77 -15.21 11.35
C ASP A 109 -1.48 -14.70 10.65
N GLY A 110 -0.62 -13.99 11.40
CA GLY A 110 0.70 -13.58 10.93
C GLY A 110 0.78 -12.18 10.29
N ILE A 111 -0.28 -11.37 10.32
CA ILE A 111 -0.18 -9.95 9.89
C ILE A 111 0.67 -9.19 10.91
N ARG A 112 1.70 -8.48 10.45
CA ARG A 112 2.64 -7.75 11.31
C ARG A 112 2.87 -6.37 10.74
N GLY A 113 2.57 -5.30 11.48
CA GLY A 113 2.90 -3.94 11.08
C GLY A 113 4.34 -3.62 11.45
N LYS A 114 5.35 -4.16 10.76
CA LYS A 114 6.77 -3.90 11.09
C LYS A 114 7.35 -2.78 10.20
N GLY A 115 8.53 -2.30 10.57
CA GLY A 115 9.32 -1.33 9.79
C GLY A 115 9.68 -1.76 8.34
N TYR A 116 9.37 -3.01 7.95
CA TYR A 116 9.56 -3.52 6.60
C TYR A 116 8.37 -3.17 5.70
N ILE A 117 8.65 -2.56 4.54
CA ILE A 117 7.62 -1.99 3.66
C ILE A 117 6.52 -2.97 3.21
N VAL A 118 6.86 -4.25 2.97
CA VAL A 118 5.89 -5.29 2.59
C VAL A 118 4.92 -5.54 3.74
N ASN A 119 5.46 -5.69 4.95
CA ASN A 119 4.70 -5.92 6.18
C ASN A 119 3.77 -4.74 6.49
N ALA A 120 4.28 -3.51 6.38
CA ALA A 120 3.50 -2.30 6.59
C ALA A 120 2.34 -2.15 5.58
N LEU A 121 2.60 -2.45 4.30
CA LEU A 121 1.57 -2.44 3.26
C LEU A 121 0.50 -3.51 3.52
N GLU A 122 0.91 -4.74 3.85
CA GLU A 122 0.00 -5.85 4.13
C GLU A 122 -0.89 -5.54 5.34
N ALA A 123 -0.31 -5.00 6.42
CA ALA A 123 -1.01 -4.58 7.63
C ALA A 123 -2.04 -3.47 7.36
N ALA A 124 -1.67 -2.44 6.59
CA ALA A 124 -2.59 -1.35 6.27
C ALA A 124 -3.77 -1.82 5.41
N LEU A 125 -3.53 -2.73 4.46
CA LEU A 125 -4.60 -3.28 3.63
C LEU A 125 -5.48 -4.28 4.39
N TRP A 126 -4.93 -5.00 5.37
CA TRP A 126 -5.75 -5.79 6.30
C TRP A 126 -6.70 -4.89 7.11
N ALA A 127 -6.21 -3.75 7.60
CA ALA A 127 -7.05 -2.79 8.32
C ALA A 127 -8.16 -2.26 7.40
N PHE A 128 -7.82 -1.82 6.19
CA PHE A 128 -8.79 -1.36 5.19
C PHE A 128 -9.82 -2.41 4.78
N TRP A 129 -9.38 -3.64 4.52
CA TRP A 129 -10.29 -4.75 4.20
C TRP A 129 -11.27 -5.05 5.35
N SER A 130 -10.82 -4.93 6.59
CA SER A 130 -11.59 -5.34 7.76
C SER A 130 -12.32 -4.20 8.48
N ASP A 131 -12.21 -2.95 8.02
CA ASP A 131 -12.74 -1.77 8.73
C ASP A 131 -14.28 -1.66 8.75
N GLY A 132 -15.00 -2.53 8.04
CA GLY A 132 -16.46 -2.52 8.01
C GLY A 132 -17.05 -1.23 7.44
N ASP A 133 -16.33 -0.56 6.54
CA ASP A 133 -16.69 0.71 5.90
C ASP A 133 -16.76 1.88 6.88
N SER A 134 -15.96 1.79 7.95
CA SER A 134 -15.81 2.81 8.98
C SER A 134 -14.35 3.20 9.15
N PHE A 135 -14.03 4.46 8.83
CA PHE A 135 -12.69 5.02 9.01
C PHE A 135 -12.18 4.83 10.45
N GLU A 136 -13.03 5.12 11.44
CA GLU A 136 -12.69 4.99 12.85
C GLU A 136 -12.37 3.53 13.22
N THR A 137 -13.19 2.59 12.77
CA THR A 137 -12.98 1.16 13.03
C THR A 137 -11.66 0.68 12.44
N GLY A 138 -11.34 1.07 11.20
CA GLY A 138 -10.09 0.69 10.57
C GLY A 138 -8.87 1.34 11.20
N ALA A 139 -8.96 2.61 11.60
CA ALA A 139 -7.90 3.30 12.33
C ALA A 139 -7.61 2.61 13.66
N LEU A 140 -8.65 2.25 14.42
CA LEU A 140 -8.49 1.46 15.65
C LEU A 140 -7.86 0.10 15.39
N LYS A 141 -8.22 -0.58 14.31
CA LYS A 141 -7.61 -1.87 13.93
C LYS A 141 -6.15 -1.74 13.54
N ALA A 142 -5.79 -0.71 12.78
CA ALA A 142 -4.41 -0.43 12.39
C ALA A 142 -3.53 -0.16 13.61
N VAL A 143 -4.02 0.62 14.58
CA VAL A 143 -3.30 0.91 15.84
C VAL A 143 -3.22 -0.32 16.74
N ASN A 144 -4.30 -1.09 16.87
CA ASN A 144 -4.34 -2.26 17.77
C ASN A 144 -3.64 -3.51 17.21
N LEU A 145 -3.19 -3.49 15.96
CA LEU A 145 -2.41 -4.58 15.38
C LEU A 145 -1.05 -4.76 16.09
N GLY A 146 -0.55 -3.72 16.77
CA GLY A 146 0.75 -3.73 17.45
C GLY A 146 1.92 -3.46 16.50
N ASP A 147 3.15 -3.57 17.02
CA ASP A 147 4.41 -3.24 16.32
C ASP A 147 4.52 -1.73 15.94
N ASP A 148 4.77 -1.41 14.66
CA ASP A 148 4.90 -0.07 14.06
C ASP A 148 3.50 0.50 13.75
N THR A 149 2.80 0.82 14.83
CA THR A 149 1.38 1.22 14.83
C THR A 149 1.14 2.59 14.18
N ASP A 150 2.07 3.53 14.34
CA ASP A 150 2.02 4.87 13.75
C ASP A 150 2.14 4.81 12.23
N THR A 151 3.07 4.03 11.69
CA THR A 151 3.19 3.88 10.24
C THR A 151 2.00 3.12 9.64
N THR A 152 1.54 2.06 10.31
CA THR A 152 0.39 1.28 9.82
C THR A 152 -0.87 2.15 9.77
N ALA A 153 -1.13 2.96 10.81
CA ALA A 153 -2.26 3.89 10.85
C ALA A 153 -2.13 5.01 9.80
N ALA A 154 -0.92 5.54 9.58
CA ALA A 154 -0.69 6.56 8.56
C ALA A 154 -0.92 6.03 7.13
N ILE A 155 -0.51 4.79 6.84
CA ILE A 155 -0.77 4.16 5.54
C ILE A 155 -2.25 3.79 5.42
N TYR A 156 -2.89 3.28 6.46
CA TYR A 156 -4.35 3.06 6.41
C TYR A 156 -5.10 4.36 6.10
N GLY A 157 -4.82 5.43 6.85
CA GLY A 157 -5.56 6.69 6.76
C GLY A 157 -5.44 7.38 5.40
N GLN A 158 -4.31 7.22 4.70
CA GLN A 158 -4.13 7.75 3.35
C GLN A 158 -5.10 7.12 2.32
N LEU A 159 -5.36 5.80 2.41
CA LEU A 159 -6.26 5.11 1.49
C LEU A 159 -7.72 5.26 1.95
N ALA A 160 -7.99 5.04 3.23
CA ALA A 160 -9.33 5.14 3.78
C ALA A 160 -9.89 6.57 3.76
N GLY A 161 -9.04 7.60 3.82
CA GLY A 161 -9.46 8.98 3.64
C GLY A 161 -9.67 9.39 2.17
N ALA A 162 -9.14 8.61 1.22
CA ALA A 162 -9.28 8.85 -0.21
C ALA A 162 -10.50 8.15 -0.83
N HIS A 163 -11.06 7.14 -0.15
CA HIS A 163 -12.26 6.38 -0.54
C HIS A 163 -13.47 6.87 0.27
#